data_AF-A0A4Q2YR20-F1
#
_entry.id   AF-A0A4Q2YR20-F1
#
_cell.length_a   1.000
_cell.length_b   1.000
_cell.length_c   1.000
_cell.angle_alpha   90.00
_cell.angle_beta   90.00
_cell.angle_gamma   90.00
#
_symmetry.space_group_name_H-M   'P 1'
#
loop_
_entity.id
_entity.type
_entity.pdbx_description
1 polymer ?
#
loop_
_entity_poly.entity_id
_entity_poly.type
_entity_poly.pdbx_seq_one_letter_code
_entity_poly.pdbx_strand_id
1 'polypeptide(L)'
;SQIGEFSFIVGTIGRTYGLVSEEAFNALVATAIVSITLSPLLYKASGPIERWVGRHPKLDAMLNRKPKLEDAGDAAPHGEGRRAVIIGYGPVGKTVFRLLRDNDFSPSVVEMNLDTVQRLNAKGIPSYYGDASHPDTLRAAGIDHADILILSSSSIPSGTDIIKEARRMNPGIRVLARTAYLKEADELMDSGATAVFSGEGEVALSITEKILEAFGATREQIERESDRIRDDLFRKGSREVEV
;
A
#
# COMPACT_ATOMS: atom_id res chain seq x y z
N SER A 1 16.14 15.47 -2.75
CA SER A 1 17.02 16.54 -2.24
C SER A 1 16.93 17.86 -3.02
N GLN A 2 15.76 18.25 -3.54
CA GLN A 2 15.60 19.52 -4.29
C GLN A 2 15.70 20.78 -3.42
N ILE A 3 15.40 20.66 -2.12
CA ILE A 3 15.41 21.79 -1.17
C ILE A 3 16.84 22.23 -0.82
N GLY A 4 17.84 21.34 -0.89
CA GLY A 4 19.23 21.65 -0.54
C GLY A 4 19.97 22.50 -1.58
N GLU A 5 19.83 22.16 -2.87
CA GLU A 5 20.54 22.86 -3.95
C GLU A 5 20.08 24.31 -4.12
N PHE A 6 18.77 24.56 -3.96
CA PHE A 6 18.21 25.90 -4.08
C PHE A 6 18.70 26.85 -2.96
N SER A 7 18.86 26.35 -1.74
CA SER A 7 19.37 27.15 -0.61
C SER A 7 20.84 27.56 -0.77
N PHE A 8 21.68 26.71 -1.36
CA PHE A 8 23.08 27.06 -1.65
C PHE A 8 23.20 28.11 -2.77
N ILE A 9 22.34 28.02 -3.79
CA ILE A 9 22.29 29.02 -4.87
C ILE A 9 21.87 30.38 -4.32
N VAL A 10 20.81 30.45 -3.51
CA VAL A 10 20.33 31.69 -2.88
C VAL A 10 21.39 32.28 -1.93
N GLY A 11 22.04 31.43 -1.12
CA GLY A 11 23.13 31.89 -0.24
C GLY A 11 24.33 32.46 -1.00
N THR A 12 24.68 31.84 -2.13
CA THR A 12 25.80 32.31 -2.98
C THR A 12 25.48 33.63 -3.65
N ILE A 13 24.25 33.80 -4.15
CA ILE A 13 23.77 35.07 -4.70
C ILE A 13 23.78 36.15 -3.60
N GLY A 14 23.28 35.83 -2.40
CA GLY A 14 23.28 36.76 -1.25
C GLY A 14 24.67 37.24 -0.86
N ARG A 15 25.70 36.38 -0.94
CA ARG A 15 27.11 36.75 -0.71
C ARG A 15 27.64 37.69 -1.80
N THR A 16 27.38 37.38 -3.07
CA THR A 16 27.86 38.18 -4.21
C THR A 16 27.33 39.63 -4.19
N TYR A 17 26.10 39.83 -3.71
CA TYR A 17 25.49 41.16 -3.57
C TYR A 17 25.74 41.82 -2.19
N GLY A 18 26.59 41.23 -1.33
CA GLY A 18 26.93 41.79 -0.02
C GLY A 18 25.78 41.77 1.00
N LEU A 19 24.70 41.04 0.71
CA LEU A 19 23.53 40.92 1.59
C LEU A 19 23.76 39.91 2.72
N VAL A 20 24.73 38.99 2.53
CA VAL A 20 25.11 37.96 3.49
C VAL A 20 26.62 38.07 3.71
N SER A 21 27.04 38.22 4.96
CA SER A 21 28.47 38.28 5.31
C SER A 21 29.16 36.92 5.08
N GLU A 22 30.49 36.93 4.88
CA GLU A 22 31.24 35.68 4.69
C GLU A 22 31.09 34.73 5.87
N GLU A 23 31.01 35.25 7.08
CA GLU A 23 30.84 34.47 8.30
C GLU A 23 29.49 33.75 8.31
N ALA A 24 28.42 34.43 7.89
CA ALA A 24 27.08 33.85 7.82
C ALA A 24 26.97 32.76 6.73
N PHE A 25 27.62 32.98 5.57
CA PHE A 25 27.66 31.98 4.50
C PHE A 25 28.47 30.75 4.91
N ASN A 26 29.65 30.94 5.52
CA ASN A 26 30.48 29.84 6.01
C ASN A 26 29.79 29.04 7.13
N ALA A 27 29.04 29.71 8.01
CA ALA A 27 28.23 29.04 9.03
C ALA A 27 27.10 28.18 8.42
N LEU A 28 26.45 28.67 7.36
CA LEU A 28 25.41 27.93 6.64
C LEU A 28 25.99 26.68 5.95
N VAL A 29 27.12 26.82 5.26
CA VAL A 29 27.83 25.72 4.60
C VAL A 29 28.26 24.66 5.64
N ALA A 30 28.87 25.09 6.74
CA ALA A 30 29.30 24.19 7.82
C ALA A 30 28.11 23.43 8.43
N THR A 31 27.00 24.12 8.70
CA THR A 31 25.77 23.51 9.24
C THR A 31 25.19 22.49 8.27
N ALA A 32 25.18 22.78 6.98
CA ALA A 32 24.69 21.86 5.95
C ALA A 32 25.57 20.61 5.83
N ILE A 33 26.91 20.75 5.83
CA ILE A 33 27.85 19.62 5.80
C ILE A 33 27.67 18.75 7.05
N VAL A 34 27.55 19.35 8.23
CA VAL A 34 27.28 18.63 9.47
C VAL A 34 25.95 17.88 9.37
N SER A 35 24.88 18.52 8.90
CA SER A 35 23.56 17.89 8.76
C SER A 35 23.54 16.73 7.76
N ILE A 36 24.22 16.89 6.61
CA ILE A 36 24.33 15.86 5.56
C ILE A 36 25.18 14.69 6.04
N THR A 37 26.23 14.95 6.82
CA THR A 37 27.13 13.92 7.36
C THR A 37 26.50 13.20 8.56
N LEU A 38 25.75 13.93 9.39
CA LEU A 38 25.10 13.40 10.58
C LEU A 38 23.93 12.48 10.22
N SER A 39 23.18 12.79 9.16
CA SER A 39 22.03 11.98 8.71
C SER A 39 22.35 10.50 8.46
N PRO A 40 23.36 10.11 7.64
CA PRO A 40 23.72 8.71 7.44
C PRO A 40 24.44 8.08 8.64
N LEU A 41 25.11 8.88 9.50
CA LEU A 41 25.70 8.39 10.74
C LEU A 41 24.63 8.02 11.77
N LEU A 42 23.57 8.82 11.88
CA LEU A 42 22.40 8.50 12.69
C LEU A 42 21.71 7.22 12.19
N TYR A 43 21.61 7.06 10.86
CA TYR A 43 21.04 5.84 10.26
C TYR A 43 21.91 4.60 10.51
N LYS A 44 23.25 4.70 10.44
CA LYS A 44 24.17 3.61 10.78
C LYS A 44 24.23 3.32 12.30
N ALA A 45 23.95 4.31 13.14
CA ALA A 45 23.87 4.15 14.58
C ALA A 45 22.54 3.54 15.08
N SER A 46 21.54 3.36 14.20
CA SER A 46 20.24 2.74 14.54
C SER A 46 20.39 1.33 15.11
N GLY A 47 21.19 0.46 14.50
CA GLY A 47 21.35 -0.93 14.93
C GLY A 47 22.05 -1.14 16.30
N PRO A 48 23.07 -0.35 16.68
CA PRO A 48 23.62 -0.34 18.04
C PRO A 48 22.71 0.35 19.07
N ILE A 49 22.03 1.44 18.68
CA ILE A 49 21.12 2.19 19.56
C ILE A 49 19.88 1.36 19.91
N GLU A 50 19.28 0.63 18.97
CA GLU A 50 18.20 -0.32 19.26
C GLU A 50 18.60 -1.36 20.31
N ARG A 51 19.82 -1.90 20.21
CA ARG A 51 20.35 -2.89 21.16
C ARG A 51 20.71 -2.30 22.53
N TRP A 52 21.04 -1.02 22.60
CA TRP A 52 21.33 -0.33 23.87
C TRP A 52 20.05 0.19 24.54
N VAL A 53 19.10 0.71 23.78
CA VAL A 53 17.77 1.14 24.23
C VAL A 53 16.95 -0.05 24.73
N GLY A 54 17.04 -1.22 24.08
CA GLY A 54 16.43 -2.47 24.57
C GLY A 54 16.97 -2.97 25.91
N ARG A 55 18.06 -2.40 26.45
CA ARG A 55 18.59 -2.71 27.80
C ARG A 55 18.08 -1.76 28.88
N HIS A 56 17.40 -0.67 28.51
CA HIS A 56 16.81 0.30 29.43
C HIS A 56 15.31 0.46 29.18
N PRO A 57 14.44 -0.28 29.89
CA PRO A 57 13.01 -0.39 29.59
C PRO A 57 12.23 0.93 29.68
N LYS A 58 12.74 1.92 30.42
CA LYS A 58 12.11 3.26 30.52
C LYS A 58 12.36 4.16 29.30
N LEU A 59 13.51 4.00 28.63
CA LEU A 59 13.87 4.77 27.44
C LEU A 59 13.22 4.16 26.18
N ASP A 60 13.16 2.83 26.13
CA ASP A 60 12.45 2.07 25.10
C ASP A 60 10.96 2.44 25.08
N ALA A 61 10.28 2.49 26.24
CA ALA A 61 8.88 2.90 26.33
C ALA A 61 8.59 4.36 25.88
N MET A 62 9.60 5.23 25.87
CA MET A 62 9.45 6.65 25.55
C MET A 62 9.76 6.96 24.07
N LEU A 63 10.73 6.25 23.48
CA LEU A 63 11.11 6.36 22.06
C LEU A 63 10.31 5.40 21.17
N ASN A 64 10.16 4.14 21.61
CA ASN A 64 9.21 3.17 21.08
C ASN A 64 7.88 3.29 21.82
N ARG A 65 7.33 4.50 21.87
CA ARG A 65 5.89 4.67 22.04
C ARG A 65 5.23 4.10 20.78
N LYS A 66 5.20 2.76 20.68
CA LYS A 66 4.09 2.01 20.12
C LYS A 66 2.85 2.79 20.60
N PRO A 67 1.94 3.22 19.72
CA PRO A 67 0.64 3.63 20.22
C PRO A 67 0.23 2.50 21.16
N LYS A 68 0.03 2.86 22.42
CA LYS A 68 -0.29 1.94 23.50
C LYS A 68 -1.32 1.02 22.87
N LEU A 69 -0.92 -0.25 22.66
CA LEU A 69 -1.87 -1.35 22.68
C LEU A 69 -2.39 -1.28 24.12
N GLU A 70 -3.30 -0.32 24.35
CA GLU A 70 -4.26 -0.44 25.41
C GLU A 70 -4.86 -1.80 25.18
N ASP A 71 -4.77 -2.62 26.22
CA ASP A 71 -5.33 -3.94 26.30
C ASP A 71 -6.35 -4.17 25.19
N ALA A 72 -5.93 -4.85 24.13
CA ALA A 72 -6.87 -5.63 23.35
C ALA A 72 -7.31 -6.84 24.19
N GLY A 73 -7.60 -6.61 25.48
CA GLY A 73 -8.68 -7.29 26.15
C GLY A 73 -9.95 -6.73 25.52
N ASP A 74 -10.62 -7.58 24.75
CA ASP A 74 -11.99 -7.36 24.30
C ASP A 74 -12.26 -6.16 23.37
N ALA A 75 -11.29 -5.71 22.58
CA ALA A 75 -11.58 -5.01 21.32
C ALA A 75 -11.91 -6.00 20.19
N ALA A 76 -12.72 -6.99 20.55
CA ALA A 76 -13.50 -7.79 19.66
C ALA A 76 -14.80 -7.02 19.37
N PRO A 77 -15.02 -6.48 18.16
CA PRO A 77 -16.22 -6.91 17.50
C PRO A 77 -15.93 -8.36 17.12
N HIS A 78 -16.21 -9.31 18.03
CA HIS A 78 -16.69 -10.62 17.59
C HIS A 78 -18.08 -10.37 16.98
N GLY A 79 -18.11 -9.60 15.90
CA GLY A 79 -19.22 -9.65 14.98
C GLY A 79 -19.10 -11.00 14.31
N GLU A 80 -20.20 -11.72 14.22
CA GLU A 80 -20.35 -12.98 13.49
C GLU A 80 -20.07 -12.83 11.97
N GLY A 81 -19.72 -11.62 11.54
CA GLY A 81 -19.41 -11.25 10.18
C GLY A 81 -18.06 -11.76 9.68
N ARG A 82 -17.98 -11.92 8.36
CA ARG A 82 -16.78 -12.37 7.64
C ARG A 82 -15.65 -11.36 7.77
N ARG A 83 -14.40 -11.82 7.79
CA ARG A 83 -13.21 -10.98 7.95
C ARG A 83 -12.58 -10.69 6.60
N ALA A 84 -12.13 -9.45 6.38
CA ALA A 84 -11.46 -9.06 5.17
C ALA A 84 -10.20 -8.26 5.48
N VAL A 85 -9.15 -8.42 4.68
CA VAL A 85 -7.95 -7.58 4.73
C VAL A 85 -7.85 -6.82 3.41
N ILE A 86 -7.68 -5.51 3.47
CA ILE A 86 -7.50 -4.66 2.30
C ILE A 86 -6.11 -4.04 2.35
N ILE A 87 -5.32 -4.25 1.30
CA ILE A 87 -4.02 -3.60 1.12
C ILE A 87 -4.24 -2.39 0.21
N GLY A 88 -3.95 -1.21 0.76
CA GLY A 88 -4.17 0.09 0.12
C GLY A 88 -5.56 0.66 0.41
N TYR A 89 -5.61 1.95 0.74
CA TYR A 89 -6.84 2.72 0.97
C TYR A 89 -7.00 3.87 -0.03
N GLY A 90 -6.69 3.59 -1.30
CA GLY A 90 -6.92 4.47 -2.43
C GLY A 90 -8.40 4.49 -2.88
N PRO A 91 -8.72 5.05 -4.05
CA PRO A 91 -10.09 5.08 -4.58
C PRO A 91 -10.77 3.69 -4.62
N VAL A 92 -10.08 2.68 -5.14
CA VAL A 92 -10.59 1.30 -5.20
C VAL A 92 -10.74 0.72 -3.80
N GLY A 93 -9.69 0.80 -2.96
CA GLY A 93 -9.73 0.29 -1.58
C GLY A 93 -10.85 0.90 -0.74
N LYS A 94 -11.13 2.21 -0.90
CA LYS A 94 -12.26 2.90 -0.25
C LYS A 94 -13.61 2.36 -0.68
N THR A 95 -13.79 2.13 -1.98
CA THR A 95 -15.05 1.59 -2.53
C THR A 95 -15.28 0.16 -2.02
N VAL A 96 -14.25 -0.69 -2.09
CA VAL A 96 -14.32 -2.07 -1.60
C VAL A 96 -14.56 -2.12 -0.10
N PHE A 97 -13.89 -1.26 0.68
CA PHE A 97 -14.10 -1.18 2.13
C PHE A 97 -15.56 -0.88 2.48
N ARG A 98 -16.19 0.09 1.80
CA ARG A 98 -17.60 0.43 2.02
C ARG A 98 -18.51 -0.75 1.66
N LEU A 99 -18.31 -1.32 0.47
CA LEU A 99 -19.07 -2.49 0.02
C LEU A 99 -19.01 -3.63 1.06
N LEU A 100 -17.83 -3.94 1.58
CA LEU A 100 -17.63 -4.97 2.59
C LEU A 100 -18.37 -4.64 3.89
N ARG A 101 -18.23 -3.40 4.39
CA ARG A 101 -18.94 -2.94 5.59
C ARG A 101 -20.46 -3.01 5.45
N ASP A 102 -20.98 -2.70 4.27
CA ASP A 102 -22.42 -2.74 3.97
C ASP A 102 -22.97 -4.17 3.83
N ASN A 103 -22.08 -5.19 3.77
CA ASN A 103 -22.42 -6.60 3.60
C ASN A 103 -21.88 -7.47 4.75
N ASP A 104 -21.90 -6.94 5.98
CA ASP A 104 -21.53 -7.65 7.22
C ASP A 104 -20.10 -8.21 7.26
N PHE A 105 -19.16 -7.60 6.52
CA PHE A 105 -17.74 -7.87 6.74
C PHE A 105 -17.15 -6.93 7.78
N SER A 106 -16.12 -7.43 8.47
CA SER A 106 -15.21 -6.66 9.32
C SER A 106 -13.87 -6.47 8.62
N PRO A 107 -13.73 -5.49 7.70
CA PRO A 107 -12.49 -5.23 7.00
C PRO A 107 -11.46 -4.52 7.87
N SER A 108 -10.21 -4.98 7.78
CA SER A 108 -9.02 -4.24 8.21
C SER A 108 -8.25 -3.69 7.01
N VAL A 109 -7.45 -2.64 7.24
CA VAL A 109 -6.72 -1.93 6.18
C VAL A 109 -5.22 -1.89 6.48
N VAL A 110 -4.38 -2.26 5.52
CA VAL A 110 -2.93 -2.04 5.55
C VAL A 110 -2.59 -0.92 4.59
N GLU A 111 -1.82 0.08 5.03
CA GLU A 111 -1.52 1.27 4.24
C GLU A 111 -0.12 1.83 4.54
N MET A 112 0.55 2.32 3.49
CA MET A 112 1.90 2.92 3.56
C MET A 112 1.87 4.41 3.93
N ASN A 113 0.72 5.07 3.81
CA ASN A 113 0.53 6.45 4.22
C ASN A 113 0.05 6.55 5.69
N LEU A 114 0.93 7.02 6.58
CA LEU A 114 0.65 7.13 8.02
C LEU A 114 -0.54 8.04 8.34
N ASP A 115 -0.69 9.18 7.64
CA ASP A 115 -1.81 10.10 7.85
C ASP A 115 -3.15 9.43 7.54
N THR A 116 -3.16 8.52 6.57
CA THR A 116 -4.34 7.73 6.22
C THR A 116 -4.69 6.75 7.31
N VAL A 117 -3.71 6.02 7.84
CA VAL A 117 -3.90 5.11 8.99
C VAL A 117 -4.43 5.86 10.21
N GLN A 118 -3.81 6.99 10.57
CA GLN A 118 -4.27 7.80 11.71
C GLN A 118 -5.72 8.27 11.55
N ARG A 119 -6.08 8.75 10.36
CA ARG A 119 -7.46 9.18 10.06
C ARG A 119 -8.47 8.03 10.10
N LEU A 120 -8.07 6.81 9.73
CA LEU A 120 -8.92 5.63 9.79
C LEU A 120 -9.11 5.15 11.23
N ASN A 121 -8.02 5.06 11.99
CA ASN A 121 -8.08 4.72 13.41
C ASN A 121 -8.90 5.73 14.22
N ALA A 122 -8.81 7.02 13.92
CA ALA A 122 -9.67 8.05 14.53
C ALA A 122 -11.18 7.84 14.25
N LYS A 123 -11.53 7.06 13.24
CA LYS A 123 -12.91 6.67 12.89
C LYS A 123 -13.29 5.27 13.40
N GLY A 124 -12.44 4.65 14.21
CA GLY A 124 -12.62 3.27 14.69
C GLY A 124 -12.46 2.20 13.61
N ILE A 125 -11.82 2.52 12.48
CA ILE A 125 -11.54 1.57 11.41
C ILE A 125 -10.19 0.89 11.70
N PRO A 126 -10.14 -0.45 11.85
CA PRO A 126 -8.88 -1.16 12.09
C PRO A 126 -7.90 -0.93 10.93
N SER A 127 -6.82 -0.20 11.20
CA SER A 127 -5.84 0.12 10.17
C SER A 127 -4.39 0.07 10.68
N TYR A 128 -3.51 -0.43 9.83
CA TYR A 128 -2.14 -0.77 10.14
C TYR A 128 -1.19 -0.07 9.18
N TYR A 129 -0.21 0.63 9.73
CA TYR A 129 0.87 1.24 8.97
C TYR A 129 1.96 0.20 8.71
N GLY A 130 2.32 -0.02 7.45
CA GLY A 130 3.42 -0.91 7.09
C GLY A 130 3.35 -1.43 5.67
N ASP A 131 4.45 -2.05 5.26
CA ASP A 131 4.54 -2.73 3.97
C ASP A 131 3.95 -4.14 4.10
N ALA A 132 2.96 -4.43 3.27
CA ALA A 132 2.25 -5.69 3.25
C ALA A 132 3.10 -6.87 2.73
N SER A 133 4.25 -6.61 2.11
CA SER A 133 5.25 -7.65 1.79
C SER A 133 5.83 -8.30 3.05
N HIS A 134 5.75 -7.63 4.21
CA HIS A 134 6.28 -8.15 5.46
C HIS A 134 5.24 -9.04 6.17
N PRO A 135 5.62 -10.27 6.54
CA PRO A 135 4.75 -11.21 7.24
C PRO A 135 4.08 -10.63 8.51
N ASP A 136 4.83 -9.86 9.30
CA ASP A 136 4.31 -9.30 10.55
C ASP A 136 3.21 -8.25 10.31
N THR A 137 3.28 -7.50 9.20
CA THR A 137 2.23 -6.55 8.81
C THR A 137 0.94 -7.29 8.46
N LEU A 138 1.03 -8.37 7.69
CA LEU A 138 -0.14 -9.19 7.31
C LEU A 138 -0.76 -9.87 8.54
N ARG A 139 0.08 -10.37 9.46
CA ARG A 139 -0.37 -10.97 10.72
C ARG A 139 -1.09 -9.96 11.60
N ALA A 140 -0.54 -8.76 11.76
CA ALA A 140 -1.19 -7.67 12.50
C ALA A 140 -2.56 -7.31 11.88
N ALA A 141 -2.68 -7.37 10.56
CA ALA A 141 -3.94 -7.14 9.86
C ALA A 141 -4.98 -8.26 10.02
N GLY A 142 -4.60 -9.41 10.61
CA GLY A 142 -5.50 -10.54 10.87
C GLY A 142 -5.64 -11.52 9.71
N ILE A 143 -4.63 -11.63 8.84
CA ILE A 143 -4.67 -12.49 7.65
C ILE A 143 -4.95 -13.97 7.97
N ASP A 144 -4.48 -14.46 9.12
CA ASP A 144 -4.63 -15.85 9.56
C ASP A 144 -6.11 -16.30 9.66
N HIS A 145 -7.03 -15.34 9.81
CA HIS A 145 -8.47 -15.60 9.97
C HIS A 145 -9.34 -14.86 8.95
N ALA A 146 -8.73 -14.26 7.93
CA ALA A 146 -9.46 -13.51 6.90
C ALA A 146 -10.12 -14.47 5.90
N ASP A 147 -11.37 -14.16 5.51
CA ASP A 147 -12.07 -14.87 4.43
C ASP A 147 -11.61 -14.39 3.04
N ILE A 148 -11.10 -13.16 2.98
CA ILE A 148 -10.70 -12.51 1.74
C ILE A 148 -9.57 -11.49 1.97
N LEU A 149 -8.60 -11.49 1.08
CA LEU A 149 -7.56 -10.48 0.94
C LEU A 149 -7.78 -9.72 -0.37
N ILE A 150 -7.75 -8.40 -0.31
CA ILE A 150 -7.86 -7.52 -1.49
C ILE A 150 -6.59 -6.67 -1.63
N LEU A 151 -5.83 -6.90 -2.70
CA LEU A 151 -4.71 -6.05 -3.11
C LEU A 151 -5.28 -4.94 -4.00
N SER A 152 -5.64 -3.80 -3.40
CA SER A 152 -6.40 -2.74 -4.11
C SER A 152 -5.52 -1.67 -4.77
N SER A 153 -4.25 -1.59 -4.38
CA SER A 153 -3.28 -0.70 -5.01
C SER A 153 -2.73 -1.35 -6.28
N SER A 154 -2.70 -0.59 -7.37
CA SER A 154 -2.28 -1.06 -8.69
C SER A 154 -0.76 -1.11 -8.87
N SER A 155 0.01 -0.70 -7.86
CA SER A 155 1.46 -0.59 -7.92
C SER A 155 2.10 -1.18 -6.66
N ILE A 156 1.50 -2.25 -6.10
CA ILE A 156 2.07 -2.91 -4.93
C ILE A 156 3.34 -3.62 -5.40
N PRO A 157 4.53 -3.14 -4.99
CA PRO A 157 5.76 -3.88 -5.23
C PRO A 157 5.59 -5.24 -4.55
N SER A 158 5.98 -6.33 -5.22
CA SER A 158 5.88 -7.68 -4.66
C SER A 158 4.44 -8.19 -4.40
N GLY A 159 3.46 -7.80 -5.23
CA GLY A 159 2.11 -8.36 -5.17
C GLY A 159 2.08 -9.89 -5.19
N THR A 160 2.94 -10.52 -5.98
CA THR A 160 3.11 -11.99 -6.04
C THR A 160 3.61 -12.58 -4.72
N ASP A 161 4.59 -11.96 -4.07
CA ASP A 161 5.11 -12.40 -2.77
C ASP A 161 4.04 -12.28 -1.68
N ILE A 162 3.26 -11.20 -1.69
CA ILE A 162 2.15 -10.99 -0.75
C ILE A 162 1.11 -12.10 -0.89
N ILE A 163 0.73 -12.45 -2.12
CA ILE A 163 -0.25 -13.51 -2.40
C ILE A 163 0.28 -14.85 -1.86
N LYS A 164 1.53 -15.19 -2.18
CA LYS A 164 2.17 -16.44 -1.72
C LYS A 164 2.23 -16.51 -0.20
N GLU A 165 2.61 -15.41 0.45
CA GLU A 165 2.72 -15.34 1.90
C GLU A 165 1.34 -15.42 2.57
N ALA A 166 0.34 -14.72 2.04
CA ALA A 166 -1.04 -14.81 2.54
C ALA A 166 -1.59 -16.24 2.42
N ARG A 167 -1.33 -16.93 1.31
CA ARG A 167 -1.68 -18.35 1.13
C ARG A 167 -0.93 -19.27 2.09
N ARG A 168 0.33 -18.98 2.37
CA ARG A 168 1.14 -19.74 3.34
C ARG A 168 0.58 -19.63 4.75
N MET A 169 0.13 -18.43 5.14
CA MET A 169 -0.47 -18.19 6.46
C MET A 169 -1.90 -18.70 6.56
N ASN A 170 -2.68 -18.56 5.49
CA ASN A 170 -4.09 -18.95 5.42
C ASN A 170 -4.38 -19.60 4.04
N PRO A 171 -4.23 -20.93 3.93
CA PRO A 171 -4.41 -21.64 2.66
C PRO A 171 -5.80 -21.46 2.03
N GLY A 172 -6.83 -21.25 2.86
CA GLY A 172 -8.23 -21.10 2.44
C GLY A 172 -8.63 -19.69 2.02
N ILE A 173 -7.76 -18.70 2.17
CA ILE A 173 -8.10 -17.29 1.91
C ILE A 173 -8.46 -17.06 0.43
N ARG A 174 -9.49 -16.27 0.13
CA ARG A 174 -9.70 -15.80 -1.25
C ARG A 174 -8.84 -14.57 -1.49
N VAL A 175 -8.19 -14.47 -2.64
CA VAL A 175 -7.33 -13.33 -2.93
C VAL A 175 -7.80 -12.64 -4.21
N LEU A 176 -8.19 -11.37 -4.08
CA LEU A 176 -8.49 -10.51 -5.23
C LEU A 176 -7.34 -9.53 -5.39
N ALA A 177 -6.74 -9.50 -6.57
CA ALA A 177 -5.64 -8.59 -6.85
C ALA A 177 -5.96 -7.61 -7.96
N ARG A 178 -5.46 -6.39 -7.82
CA ARG A 178 -5.49 -5.37 -8.86
C ARG A 178 -4.08 -5.14 -9.38
N THR A 179 -3.97 -5.03 -10.71
CA THR A 179 -2.78 -4.50 -11.38
C THR A 179 -3.19 -3.32 -12.27
N ALA A 180 -2.24 -2.44 -12.60
CA ALA A 180 -2.43 -1.47 -13.67
C ALA A 180 -2.42 -2.14 -15.04
N TYR A 181 -1.54 -3.14 -15.24
CA TYR A 181 -1.17 -3.64 -16.56
C TYR A 181 -1.69 -5.05 -16.80
N LEU A 182 -2.24 -5.30 -17.99
CA LEU A 182 -2.80 -6.61 -18.32
C LEU A 182 -1.74 -7.73 -18.31
N LYS A 183 -0.51 -7.41 -18.74
CA LYS A 183 0.62 -8.36 -18.78
C LYS A 183 1.04 -8.93 -17.41
N GLU A 184 0.66 -8.27 -16.31
CA GLU A 184 1.00 -8.71 -14.95
C GLU A 184 -0.07 -9.65 -14.36
N ALA A 185 -1.20 -9.82 -15.06
CA ALA A 185 -2.34 -10.54 -14.53
C ALA A 185 -2.04 -12.04 -14.33
N ASP A 186 -1.36 -12.66 -15.30
CA ASP A 186 -1.02 -14.09 -15.23
C ASP A 186 -0.08 -14.39 -14.06
N GLU A 187 0.93 -13.56 -13.83
CA GLU A 187 1.89 -13.76 -12.73
C GLU A 187 1.20 -13.72 -11.35
N LEU A 188 0.20 -12.85 -11.20
CA LEU A 188 -0.61 -12.74 -9.98
C LEU A 188 -1.56 -13.95 -9.83
N MET A 189 -2.16 -14.42 -10.93
CA MET A 189 -2.98 -15.64 -10.94
C MET A 189 -2.16 -16.87 -10.57
N ASP A 190 -0.99 -17.07 -11.19
CA ASP A 190 -0.06 -18.17 -10.95
C ASP A 190 0.47 -18.18 -9.51
N SER A 191 0.54 -17.01 -8.88
CA SER A 191 0.92 -16.87 -7.47
C SER A 191 -0.18 -17.31 -6.49
N GLY A 192 -1.40 -17.63 -6.98
CA GLY A 192 -2.51 -18.12 -6.17
C GLY A 192 -3.63 -17.11 -5.94
N ALA A 193 -3.71 -16.05 -6.76
CA ALA A 193 -4.87 -15.16 -6.75
C ALA A 193 -6.12 -15.93 -7.21
N THR A 194 -7.26 -15.60 -6.61
CA THR A 194 -8.57 -16.13 -7.00
C THR A 194 -9.12 -15.39 -8.22
N ALA A 195 -8.88 -14.08 -8.29
CA ALA A 195 -9.16 -13.27 -9.48
C ALA A 195 -8.22 -12.07 -9.52
N VAL A 196 -7.89 -11.62 -10.73
CA VAL A 196 -7.05 -10.46 -10.98
C VAL A 196 -7.78 -9.48 -11.88
N PHE A 197 -7.77 -8.21 -11.50
CA PHE A 197 -8.40 -7.12 -12.23
C PHE A 197 -7.32 -6.15 -12.73
N SER A 198 -7.17 -6.08 -14.05
CA SER A 198 -6.26 -5.14 -14.70
C SER A 198 -6.96 -3.82 -14.99
N GLY A 199 -6.33 -2.70 -14.64
CA GLY A 199 -6.83 -1.37 -14.99
C GLY A 199 -7.01 -1.19 -16.50
N GLU A 200 -6.05 -1.65 -17.31
CA GLU A 200 -6.15 -1.64 -18.77
C GLU A 200 -7.31 -2.50 -19.27
N GLY A 201 -7.46 -3.71 -18.73
CA GLY A 201 -8.52 -4.65 -19.12
C GLY A 201 -9.92 -4.12 -18.80
N GLU A 202 -10.12 -3.61 -17.58
CA GLU A 202 -11.42 -3.06 -17.14
C GLU A 202 -11.81 -1.79 -17.92
N VAL A 203 -10.83 -0.95 -18.29
CA VAL A 203 -11.06 0.21 -19.16
C VAL A 203 -11.45 -0.23 -20.57
N ALA A 204 -10.76 -1.20 -21.15
CA ALA A 204 -11.09 -1.74 -22.48
C ALA A 204 -12.50 -2.35 -22.52
N LEU A 205 -12.88 -3.09 -21.47
CA LEU A 205 -14.21 -3.66 -21.30
C LEU A 205 -15.28 -2.56 -21.24
N SER A 206 -15.07 -1.56 -20.38
CA SER A 206 -15.99 -0.42 -20.23
C SER A 206 -16.19 0.36 -21.54
N ILE A 207 -15.12 0.56 -22.32
CA ILE A 207 -15.21 1.20 -23.65
C ILE A 207 -16.04 0.34 -24.60
N THR A 208 -15.83 -0.97 -24.59
CA THR A 208 -16.56 -1.90 -25.48
C THR A 208 -18.04 -1.94 -25.15
N GLU A 209 -18.39 -2.06 -23.87
CA GLU A 209 -19.78 -1.98 -23.41
C GLU A 209 -20.44 -0.69 -23.91
N LYS A 210 -19.73 0.45 -23.80
CA LYS A 210 -20.28 1.75 -24.22
C LYS A 210 -20.46 1.87 -25.73
N ILE A 211 -19.57 1.27 -26.52
CA ILE A 211 -19.71 1.18 -27.98
C ILE A 211 -20.96 0.36 -28.31
N LEU A 212 -21.10 -0.83 -27.73
CA LEU A 212 -22.24 -1.71 -28.00
C LEU A 212 -23.57 -1.05 -27.64
N GLU A 213 -23.65 -0.37 -26.48
CA GLU A 213 -24.81 0.44 -26.10
C GLU A 213 -25.14 1.51 -27.14
N ALA A 214 -24.13 2.25 -27.61
CA ALA A 214 -24.32 3.33 -28.57
C ALA A 214 -24.83 2.84 -29.93
N PHE A 215 -24.53 1.59 -30.30
CA PHE A 215 -25.02 0.94 -31.52
C PHE A 215 -26.29 0.11 -31.31
N GLY A 216 -26.95 0.24 -30.15
CA GLY A 216 -28.26 -0.36 -29.89
C GLY A 216 -28.22 -1.85 -29.56
N ALA A 217 -27.07 -2.37 -29.10
CA ALA A 217 -27.00 -3.73 -28.58
C ALA A 217 -27.91 -3.90 -27.36
N THR A 218 -28.53 -5.06 -27.26
CA THR A 218 -29.31 -5.46 -26.08
C THR A 218 -28.38 -5.75 -24.90
N ARG A 219 -28.92 -5.71 -23.68
CA ARG A 219 -28.16 -6.07 -22.46
C ARG A 219 -27.55 -7.46 -22.55
N GLU A 220 -28.31 -8.43 -23.06
CA GLU A 220 -27.83 -9.81 -23.23
C GLU A 220 -26.63 -9.88 -24.21
N GLN A 221 -26.66 -9.10 -25.29
CA GLN A 221 -25.53 -9.02 -26.24
C GLN A 221 -24.30 -8.37 -25.61
N ILE A 222 -24.51 -7.29 -24.85
CA ILE A 222 -23.42 -6.60 -24.14
C ILE A 222 -22.78 -7.54 -23.12
N GLU A 223 -23.58 -8.21 -22.30
CA GLU A 223 -23.11 -9.17 -21.30
C GLU A 223 -22.33 -10.32 -21.96
N ARG A 224 -22.88 -10.92 -23.01
CA ARG A 224 -22.20 -12.01 -23.75
C ARG A 224 -20.86 -11.59 -24.34
N GLU A 225 -20.79 -10.44 -25.00
CA GLU A 225 -19.53 -9.98 -25.60
C GLU A 225 -18.53 -9.53 -24.52
N SER A 226 -19.01 -8.96 -23.43
CA SER A 226 -18.18 -8.56 -22.29
C SER A 226 -17.53 -9.76 -21.62
N ASP A 227 -18.28 -10.83 -21.39
CA ASP A 227 -17.75 -12.09 -20.84
C ASP A 227 -16.73 -12.72 -21.80
N ARG A 228 -17.02 -12.72 -23.11
CA ARG A 228 -16.07 -13.21 -24.12
C ARG A 228 -14.76 -12.41 -24.13
N ILE A 229 -14.84 -11.08 -24.05
CA ILE A 229 -13.65 -10.21 -24.04
C ILE A 229 -12.88 -10.39 -22.74
N ARG A 230 -13.57 -10.52 -21.61
CA ARG A 230 -12.93 -10.83 -20.33
C ARG A 230 -12.16 -12.14 -20.44
N ASP A 231 -12.79 -13.19 -20.94
CA ASP A 231 -12.11 -14.47 -21.17
C ASP A 231 -10.93 -14.32 -22.13
N ASP A 232 -11.07 -13.58 -23.24
CA ASP A 232 -9.96 -13.39 -24.18
C ASP A 232 -8.80 -12.61 -23.56
N LEU A 233 -9.06 -11.51 -22.84
CA LEU A 233 -8.01 -10.67 -22.23
C LEU A 233 -7.28 -11.39 -21.09
N PHE A 234 -8.02 -12.14 -20.26
CA PHE A 234 -7.47 -12.82 -19.09
C PHE A 234 -7.05 -14.28 -19.36
N ARG A 235 -7.35 -14.85 -20.54
CA ARG A 235 -6.89 -16.19 -20.99
C ARG A 235 -5.85 -16.14 -22.11
N LYS A 236 -5.76 -15.07 -22.90
CA LYS A 236 -4.68 -14.89 -23.91
C LYS A 236 -3.42 -14.24 -23.35
N GLY A 237 -3.50 -13.48 -22.25
CA GLY A 237 -2.31 -13.08 -21.49
C GLY A 237 -1.39 -14.28 -21.22
N SER A 238 -2.00 -15.43 -20.93
CA SER A 238 -1.36 -16.72 -20.68
C SER A 238 -0.66 -17.36 -21.89
N ARG A 239 -0.73 -16.78 -23.10
CA ARG A 239 -0.14 -17.35 -24.34
C ARG A 239 0.68 -16.37 -25.18
N GLU A 240 0.58 -15.07 -24.97
CA GLU A 240 1.28 -14.07 -25.82
C GLU A 240 2.71 -13.76 -25.39
N VAL A 241 3.28 -14.50 -24.41
CA VAL A 241 4.68 -14.34 -23.95
C VAL A 241 5.68 -15.22 -24.72
N GLU A 242 5.23 -16.08 -25.64
CA GLU A 242 6.10 -16.82 -26.56
C GLU A 242 6.01 -16.27 -28.00
N VAL A 243 6.59 -15.09 -28.27
CA VAL A 243 7.12 -14.72 -29.60
C VAL A 243 8.33 -13.81 -29.46
#